data_AF-A0A0C2G451-F1
#
_entry.id   AF-A0A0C2G451-F1
#
_cell.length_a   1.000
_cell.length_b   1.000
_cell.length_c   1.000
_cell.angle_alpha   90.00
_cell.angle_beta   90.00
_cell.angle_gamma   90.00
#
_symmetry.space_group_name_H-M   'P 1'
#
loop_
_entity.id
_entity.type
_entity.pdbx_description
1 polymer ?
#
loop_
_entity_poly.entity_id
_entity_poly.type
_entity_poly.pdbx_seq_one_letter_code
_entity_poly.pdbx_strand_id
1 'polypeptide(L)'
;MRKSENRIQTKDEVNQVLTTSLWLEMQWCDRKLVWNPAEWGGVERVHIPSDQIWIPDILLYNNADGEPHITIDSLALVDHRGTVLWQPPSIYKSLCPVRY
;
A
#
# COMPACT_ATOMS: atom_id res chain seq x y z
N MET A 1 -2.73 -5.52 -8.07
CA MET A 1 -1.71 -4.71 -7.36
C MET A 1 -0.90 -3.97 -8.42
N ARG A 2 -0.94 -2.63 -8.44
CA ARG A 2 -0.15 -1.80 -9.35
C ARG A 2 0.98 -1.15 -8.54
N LYS A 3 2.20 -1.16 -9.07
CA LYS A 3 3.35 -0.48 -8.47
C LYS A 3 3.61 0.79 -9.26
N SER A 4 3.61 1.94 -8.59
CA SER A 4 3.85 3.24 -9.19
C SER A 4 5.17 3.79 -8.63
N GLU A 5 6.22 3.79 -9.44
CA GLU A 5 7.55 4.32 -9.07
C GLU A 5 7.59 5.84 -9.27
N ASN A 6 7.78 6.62 -8.20
CA ASN A 6 7.82 8.10 -8.31
C ASN A 6 9.20 8.72 -8.05
N ARG A 7 10.14 8.05 -7.34
CA ARG A 7 11.51 8.60 -7.16
C ARG A 7 12.51 7.58 -6.64
N ILE A 8 13.61 7.38 -7.37
CA ILE A 8 14.83 6.72 -6.84
C ILE A 8 15.53 7.77 -5.96
N GLN A 9 15.74 7.49 -4.67
CA GLN A 9 16.26 8.49 -3.73
C GLN A 9 17.73 8.31 -3.37
N THR A 10 18.30 7.10 -3.28
CA THR A 10 19.76 6.97 -3.08
C THR A 10 20.24 5.56 -3.41
N LYS A 11 21.39 5.46 -4.09
CA LYS A 11 22.12 4.22 -4.35
C LYS A 11 23.30 4.18 -3.39
N ASP A 12 23.28 3.28 -2.40
CA ASP A 12 24.46 2.98 -1.58
C ASP A 12 25.15 1.76 -2.17
N GLU A 13 26.20 2.00 -2.97
CA GLU A 13 26.96 0.98 -3.68
C GLU A 13 27.81 0.11 -2.75
N VAL A 14 28.16 0.62 -1.56
CA VAL A 14 29.01 -0.06 -0.58
C VAL A 14 28.21 -1.10 0.20
N ASN A 15 26.96 -0.81 0.53
CA ASN A 15 26.09 -1.72 1.30
C ASN A 15 25.14 -2.58 0.44
N GLN A 16 25.16 -2.42 -0.90
CA GLN A 16 24.23 -3.11 -1.82
C GLN A 16 22.74 -2.85 -1.52
N VAL A 17 22.43 -1.69 -0.92
CA VAL A 17 21.06 -1.30 -0.56
C VAL A 17 20.55 -0.25 -1.54
N LEU A 18 19.47 -0.59 -2.25
CA LEU A 18 18.70 0.34 -3.05
C LEU A 18 17.51 0.84 -2.21
N THR A 19 17.50 2.13 -1.90
CA THR A 19 16.36 2.77 -1.23
C THR A 19 15.47 3.46 -2.27
N THR A 20 14.31 2.89 -2.53
CA THR A 20 13.34 3.42 -3.50
C THR A 20 12.05 3.80 -2.79
N SER A 21 11.60 5.04 -2.99
CA SER A 21 10.27 5.47 -2.57
C SER A 21 9.24 4.97 -3.59
N LEU A 22 8.56 3.85 -3.30
CA LEU A 22 7.48 3.34 -4.13
C LEU A 22 6.13 3.61 -3.51
N TRP A 23 5.18 4.06 -4.32
CA TRP A 23 3.78 4.08 -3.94
C TRP A 23 3.14 2.76 -4.37
N LEU A 24 2.72 1.97 -3.39
CA LEU A 24 1.99 0.75 -3.65
C LEU A 24 0.51 1.08 -3.78
N GLU A 25 -0.07 0.81 -4.95
CA GLU A 25 -1.52 0.95 -5.15
C GLU A 25 -2.17 -0.43 -5.11
N MET A 26 -3.04 -0.60 -4.12
CA MET A 26 -3.86 -1.78 -3.98
C MET A 26 -5.32 -1.42 -4.16
N GLN A 27 -6.00 -2.29 -4.91
CA GLN A 27 -7.41 -2.18 -5.14
C GLN A 27 -8.01 -3.57 -5.01
N TRP A 28 -9.03 -3.70 -4.15
CA TRP A 28 -9.81 -4.91 -4.00
C TRP A 28 -11.29 -4.58 -3.84
N CYS A 29 -12.14 -5.61 -3.82
CA CYS A 29 -13.57 -5.46 -3.60
C CYS A 29 -13.96 -6.24 -2.34
N ASP A 30 -14.50 -5.55 -1.34
CA ASP A 30 -15.03 -6.11 -0.11
C ASP A 30 -16.56 -6.00 -0.12
N ARG A 31 -17.24 -7.16 -0.13
CA ARG A 31 -18.71 -7.23 -0.15
C ARG A 31 -19.35 -6.77 1.15
N LYS A 32 -18.60 -6.74 2.26
CA LYS A 32 -19.11 -6.25 3.55
C LYS A 32 -19.17 -4.73 3.61
N LEU A 33 -18.46 -4.04 2.72
CA LEU A 33 -18.38 -2.59 2.64
C LEU A 33 -19.27 -2.01 1.51
N VAL A 34 -20.38 -2.68 1.20
CA VAL A 34 -21.35 -2.23 0.20
C VAL A 34 -22.51 -1.56 0.90
N TRP A 35 -22.89 -0.36 0.47
CA TRP A 35 -24.08 0.34 0.96
C TRP A 35 -24.81 1.07 -0.18
N ASN A 36 -26.07 1.43 0.07
CA ASN A 36 -26.87 2.23 -0.85
C ASN A 36 -26.72 3.73 -0.50
N PRO A 37 -26.14 4.58 -1.37
CA PRO A 37 -25.98 6.00 -1.08
C PRO A 37 -27.29 6.71 -0.70
N ALA A 38 -28.43 6.27 -1.25
CA ALA A 38 -29.74 6.86 -0.95
C ALA A 38 -30.14 6.71 0.52
N GLU A 39 -29.69 5.65 1.21
CA GLU A 39 -29.97 5.42 2.63
C GLU A 39 -29.03 6.19 3.55
N TRP A 40 -27.91 6.68 3.02
CA TRP A 40 -26.81 7.32 3.74
C TRP A 40 -26.56 8.75 3.26
N GLY A 41 -27.61 9.48 2.88
CA GLY A 41 -27.53 10.91 2.54
C GLY A 41 -26.71 11.24 1.29
N GLY A 42 -26.60 10.30 0.34
CA GLY A 42 -25.84 10.45 -0.89
C GLY A 42 -24.34 10.20 -0.75
N VAL A 43 -23.89 9.60 0.37
CA VAL A 43 -22.47 9.28 0.57
C VAL A 43 -22.07 8.13 -0.35
N GLU A 44 -21.20 8.42 -1.33
CA GLU A 44 -20.70 7.42 -2.28
C GLU A 44 -19.30 6.91 -1.90
N ARG A 45 -18.51 7.68 -1.15
CA ARG A 45 -17.14 7.31 -0.77
C ARG A 45 -16.79 7.78 0.63
N VAL A 46 -15.98 7.00 1.33
CA VAL A 46 -15.51 7.28 2.69
C VAL A 46 -14.03 6.92 2.85
N HIS A 47 -13.33 7.66 3.70
CA HIS A 47 -11.98 7.30 4.12
C HIS A 47 -12.08 6.52 5.44
N ILE A 48 -11.59 5.28 5.44
CA ILE A 48 -11.61 4.41 6.62
C ILE A 48 -10.16 4.09 7.01
N PRO A 49 -9.80 4.20 8.30
CA PRO A 49 -8.52 3.69 8.80
C PRO A 49 -8.29 2.22 8.42
N SER A 50 -7.09 1.90 7.94
CA SER A 50 -6.73 0.54 7.47
C SER A 50 -6.78 -0.53 8.56
N ASP A 51 -6.70 -0.14 9.84
CA ASP A 51 -6.87 -1.03 11.01
C ASP A 51 -8.32 -1.45 11.25
N GLN A 52 -9.30 -0.75 10.65
CA GLN A 52 -10.74 -1.04 10.80
C GLN A 52 -11.30 -1.91 9.68
N ILE A 53 -10.51 -2.17 8.64
CA ILE A 53 -10.93 -2.98 7.49
C ILE A 53 -9.95 -4.12 7.28
N TRP A 54 -10.40 -5.16 6.59
CA TRP A 54 -9.48 -6.20 6.15
C TRP A 54 -8.51 -5.62 5.13
N ILE A 55 -7.21 -5.73 5.42
CA ILE A 55 -6.12 -5.42 4.48
C ILE A 55 -5.40 -6.72 4.09
N PRO A 56 -4.86 -6.82 2.86
CA PRO A 56 -4.04 -7.96 2.48
C PRO A 56 -2.70 -7.91 3.24
N ASP A 57 -2.26 -9.06 3.75
CA ASP A 57 -0.90 -9.20 4.30
C ASP A 57 0.13 -9.11 3.17
N ILE A 58 0.98 -8.08 3.19
CA ILE A 58 2.00 -7.85 2.17
C ILE A 58 3.37 -8.13 2.78
N LEU A 59 3.97 -9.23 2.33
CA LEU A 59 5.35 -9.57 2.66
C LEU A 59 6.30 -9.04 1.58
N LEU A 60 7.27 -8.23 1.96
CA LEU A 60 8.36 -7.88 1.04
C LEU A 60 9.43 -8.97 1.07
N TYR A 61 9.40 -9.86 0.06
CA TYR A 61 10.33 -11.00 -0.01
C TYR A 61 11.82 -10.59 -0.09
N ASN A 62 12.13 -9.41 -0.65
CA ASN A 62 13.49 -8.88 -0.80
C ASN A 62 13.75 -7.68 0.15
N ASN A 63 13.31 -7.77 1.40
CA ASN A 63 13.63 -6.74 2.40
C ASN A 63 15.06 -6.91 2.92
N ALA A 64 15.85 -5.85 2.82
CA ALA A 64 17.19 -5.76 3.39
C ALA A 64 17.21 -5.72 4.93
N ASP A 65 16.14 -5.17 5.51
CA ASP A 65 16.11 -4.68 6.89
C ASP A 65 15.45 -5.67 7.87
N GLY A 66 15.03 -6.86 7.40
CA GLY A 66 14.54 -7.92 8.28
C GLY A 66 13.18 -7.68 8.95
N GLU A 67 12.55 -6.51 8.80
CA GLU A 67 11.14 -6.28 9.20
C GLU A 67 10.20 -6.46 8.00
N PRO A 68 9.51 -7.61 7.88
CA PRO A 68 8.78 -7.95 6.67
C PRO A 68 7.40 -7.30 6.59
N HIS A 69 6.96 -6.60 7.63
CA HIS A 69 5.61 -6.01 7.73
C HIS A 69 5.64 -4.52 7.38
N ILE A 70 4.81 -4.14 6.42
CA ILE A 70 4.47 -2.73 6.17
C ILE A 70 3.44 -2.34 7.25
N THR A 71 3.91 -1.99 8.45
CA THR A 71 3.08 -1.42 9.52
C THR A 71 2.86 0.07 9.26
N ILE A 72 2.07 0.37 8.23
CA ILE A 72 1.73 1.76 7.90
C ILE A 72 0.23 1.92 8.07
N ASP A 73 -0.16 2.44 9.23
CA ASP A 73 -1.51 2.91 9.49
C ASP A 73 -1.80 4.07 8.55
N SER A 74 -2.59 3.79 7.51
CA SER A 74 -3.05 4.80 6.56
C SER A 74 -4.55 4.72 6.33
N LEU A 75 -5.12 5.78 5.77
CA LEU A 75 -6.51 5.77 5.34
C LEU A 75 -6.63 4.99 4.01
N ALA A 76 -7.66 4.16 3.91
CA ALA A 76 -8.12 3.54 2.68
C ALA A 76 -9.39 4.26 2.20
N LEU A 77 -9.48 4.49 0.89
CA LEU A 77 -10.68 5.04 0.26
C LEU A 77 -11.61 3.87 -0.09
N VAL A 78 -12.84 3.91 0.42
CA VAL A 78 -13.86 2.90 0.17
C VAL A 78 -15.02 3.54 -0.58
N ASP A 79 -15.44 2.90 -1.68
CA ASP A 79 -16.59 3.27 -2.49
C ASP A 79 -17.81 2.42 -2.12
N HIS A 80 -19.02 2.99 -2.23
CA HIS A 80 -20.28 2.35 -1.87
C HIS A 80 -20.53 1.02 -2.59
N ARG A 81 -19.85 0.78 -3.72
CA ARG A 81 -19.86 -0.49 -4.45
C ARG A 81 -18.98 -1.57 -3.80
N GLY A 82 -18.38 -1.31 -2.64
CA GLY A 82 -17.45 -2.18 -1.95
C GLY A 82 -16.03 -2.13 -2.51
N THR A 83 -15.72 -1.18 -3.39
CA THR A 83 -14.35 -1.06 -3.95
C THR A 83 -13.47 -0.33 -2.95
N VAL A 84 -12.39 -0.97 -2.53
CA VAL A 84 -11.40 -0.41 -1.62
C VAL A 84 -10.13 -0.07 -2.39
N LEU A 85 -9.65 1.15 -2.22
CA LEU A 85 -8.38 1.65 -2.73
C LEU A 85 -7.49 2.01 -1.54
N TRP A 86 -6.34 1.35 -1.44
CA TRP A 86 -5.37 1.58 -0.38
C TRP A 86 -4.00 1.91 -0.98
N GLN A 87 -3.47 3.07 -0.58
CA GLN A 87 -2.22 3.63 -1.09
C GLN A 87 -1.33 4.10 0.07
N PRO A 88 -0.72 3.18 0.83
CA PRO A 88 0.12 3.55 1.95
C PRO A 88 1.42 4.23 1.45
N PRO A 89 1.85 5.34 2.07
CA PRO A 89 3.15 5.95 1.78
C PRO A 89 4.27 5.02 2.26
N SER A 90 4.88 4.25 1.36
CA SER A 90 5.89 3.25 1.73
C SER A 90 7.27 3.64 1.18
N ILE A 91 8.28 3.70 2.05
CA ILE A 91 9.68 3.78 1.65
C ILE A 91 10.23 2.36 1.69
N TYR A 92 10.56 1.79 0.53
CA TYR A 92 11.10 0.43 0.46
C TYR A 92 12.61 0.45 0.33
N LYS A 93 13.29 -0.34 1.16
CA LYS A 93 14.72 -0.64 1.04
C LYS A 93 14.86 -2.07 0.52
N SER A 94 15.41 -2.26 -0.67
CA SER A 94 15.70 -3.58 -1.22
C SER A 94 17.21 -3.81 -1.30
N LEU A 95 17.65 -5.04 -1.00
CA LEU A 95 19.01 -5.47 -1.34
C LEU A 95 19.05 -5.72 -2.84
N CYS A 96 19.87 -4.96 -3.55
CA CYS A 96 20.13 -5.20 -4.95
C CYS A 96 21.59 -5.66 -5.08
N PRO A 97 21.84 -6.97 -5.27
CA PRO A 97 23.19 -7.44 -5.55
C PRO A 97 23.59 -6.98 -6.97
N VAL A 98 24.56 -6.08 -7.04
CA VAL A 98 25.22 -5.66 -8.28
C VAL A 98 26.03 -6.86 -8.77
N ARG A 99 25.65 -7.44 -9.90
CA ARG A 99 26.47 -8.45 -10.58
C ARG A 99 27.45 -7.74 -11.53
N TYR A 100 28.73 -8.11 -11.42
CA TYR A 100 29.82 -7.65 -12.28
C TYR A 100 29.77 -8.30 -13.66
#